data_AF-A0AAU6GU56-F1
#
_entry.id   AF-A0AAU6GU56-F1
#
_cell.length_a   1.000
_cell.length_b   1.000
_cell.length_c   1.000
_cell.angle_alpha   90.00
_cell.angle_beta   90.00
_cell.angle_gamma   90.00
#
_symmetry.space_group_name_H-M   'P 1'
#
loop_
_entity.id
_entity.type
_entity.pdbx_description
1 polymer ?
#
loop_
_entity_poly.entity_id
_entity_poly.type
_entity_poly.pdbx_seq_one_letter_code
_entity_poly.pdbx_strand_id
1 'polypeptide(L)'
;MDDGCGAAERLARGTPLGGALDTTAPASWVTLDAEVRALSHRLADALPTRHRLRSLPPGPPSSTEESLIALALCHPDGRVRAAALDRAAGAPALRPLLVIRCADWVGPVRDRARALLADVSAELAPLAGLVLLLARRDRGGFALAALDRALRDGPGAGVVPLLTSGDRAVRRFGHGVAIDRRLLTPVELARTAAFAPGDVRLQALCAEAALSRTGDDDEGVVDLLLSARSGMVRSAGVTGLRRTGRHDEAASYLADRSAIVRACARYVLRQAGVDPLPLYRSMCAEPAEHPAAAAGLGECGACEEADTLWALTAHPLPAVRAHAVAGLRALDAVRSDRVEPLLDDPVPAVVRAACRALLPYAAGLDRERLRARLAPDRLRAARTAARRLLDAQDLARTRGLSGL
;
A
#
# COMPACT_ATOMS: atom_id res chain seq x y z
N MET A 1 -6.28 -35.41 5.66
CA MET A 1 -5.42 -35.95 6.73
C MET A 1 -4.07 -35.31 6.51
N ASP A 2 -3.80 -34.29 7.32
CA ASP A 2 -2.59 -33.47 7.24
C ASP A 2 -1.52 -34.20 8.05
N ASP A 3 -0.78 -35.09 7.39
CA ASP A 3 0.41 -35.67 8.01
C ASP A 3 1.34 -34.50 8.33
N GLY A 4 1.64 -34.28 9.61
CA GLY A 4 2.49 -33.21 10.16
C GLY A 4 3.97 -33.27 9.72
N CYS A 5 4.21 -33.80 8.54
CA CYS A 5 5.46 -34.01 7.84
C CYS A 5 5.70 -32.81 6.90
N GLY A 6 6.74 -32.01 7.18
CA GLY A 6 7.10 -30.83 6.40
C GLY A 6 7.45 -31.15 4.94
N ALA A 7 7.53 -30.13 4.08
CA ALA A 7 7.81 -30.31 2.65
C ALA A 7 9.15 -31.02 2.42
N ALA A 8 10.17 -30.72 3.24
CA ALA A 8 11.47 -31.36 3.19
C ALA A 8 11.41 -32.90 3.38
N GLU A 9 10.61 -33.36 4.35
CA GLU A 9 10.46 -34.80 4.65
C GLU A 9 9.67 -35.52 3.55
N ARG A 10 8.65 -34.89 2.97
CA ARG A 10 7.92 -35.44 1.81
C ARG A 10 8.83 -35.62 0.60
N LEU A 11 9.64 -34.61 0.27
CA LEU A 11 10.63 -34.72 -0.81
C LEU A 11 11.65 -35.83 -0.54
N ALA A 12 12.09 -35.97 0.71
CA ALA A 12 13.03 -37.01 1.12
C ALA A 12 12.50 -38.44 0.92
N ARG A 13 11.18 -38.62 1.00
CA ARG A 13 10.48 -39.88 0.68
C ARG A 13 10.19 -40.07 -0.82
N GLY A 14 10.65 -39.15 -1.68
CA GLY A 14 10.46 -39.22 -3.12
C GLY A 14 9.14 -38.64 -3.63
N THR A 15 8.37 -37.92 -2.80
CA THR A 15 7.21 -37.18 -3.30
C THR A 15 7.66 -36.14 -4.32
N PRO A 16 7.02 -36.01 -5.50
CA PRO A 16 7.31 -34.96 -6.47
C PRO A 16 7.08 -33.55 -5.90
N LEU A 17 7.81 -32.54 -6.41
CA LEU A 17 7.72 -31.14 -5.95
C LEU A 17 6.28 -30.63 -5.82
N GLY A 18 5.46 -30.79 -6.87
CA GLY A 18 4.06 -30.33 -6.86
C GLY A 18 3.16 -31.02 -5.83
N GLY A 19 3.53 -32.22 -5.36
CA GLY A 19 2.83 -32.92 -4.28
C GLY A 19 3.41 -32.61 -2.88
N ALA A 20 4.64 -32.11 -2.80
CA ALA A 20 5.32 -31.85 -1.55
C ALA A 20 5.15 -30.41 -1.04
N LEU A 21 4.96 -29.43 -1.92
CA LEU A 21 4.71 -28.03 -1.57
C LEU A 21 3.78 -27.35 -2.58
N ASP A 22 3.13 -26.26 -2.15
CA ASP A 22 2.48 -25.34 -3.08
C ASP A 22 3.55 -24.57 -3.85
N THR A 23 3.81 -25.01 -5.08
CA THR A 23 4.82 -24.43 -5.98
C THR A 23 4.44 -23.03 -6.49
N THR A 24 3.18 -22.63 -6.34
CA THR A 24 2.69 -21.30 -6.73
C THR A 24 2.89 -20.25 -5.64
N ALA A 25 3.06 -20.67 -4.38
CA ALA A 25 3.26 -19.79 -3.25
C ALA A 25 4.75 -19.49 -3.00
N PRO A 26 5.22 -18.24 -3.15
CA PRO A 26 6.62 -17.88 -2.90
C PRO A 26 7.14 -18.24 -1.50
N ALA A 27 6.28 -18.15 -0.49
CA ALA A 27 6.62 -18.46 0.89
C ALA A 27 6.98 -19.94 1.07
N SER A 28 6.32 -20.86 0.35
CA SER A 28 6.56 -22.30 0.43
C SER A 28 8.00 -22.67 0.04
N TRP A 29 8.57 -21.99 -0.96
CA TRP A 29 9.95 -22.20 -1.38
C TRP A 29 10.97 -21.73 -0.34
N VAL A 30 10.70 -20.60 0.32
CA VAL A 30 11.55 -20.08 1.40
C VAL A 30 11.46 -20.97 2.63
N THR A 31 10.26 -21.47 2.95
CA THR A 31 10.04 -22.43 4.04
C THR A 31 10.79 -23.73 3.77
N LEU A 32 10.69 -24.30 2.56
CA LEU A 32 11.44 -25.50 2.17
C LEU A 32 12.95 -25.32 2.39
N ASP A 33 13.53 -24.20 1.95
CA ASP A 33 14.95 -23.92 2.14
C ASP A 33 15.35 -23.85 3.62
N ALA A 34 14.51 -23.26 4.46
CA ALA A 34 14.72 -23.20 5.90
C ALA A 34 14.57 -24.58 6.57
N GLU A 35 13.54 -25.34 6.20
CA GLU A 35 13.25 -26.67 6.73
C GLU A 35 14.40 -27.64 6.48
N VAL A 36 14.91 -27.74 5.25
CA VAL A 36 16.02 -28.66 4.92
C VAL A 36 17.27 -28.34 5.75
N ARG A 37 17.55 -27.06 6.00
CA ARG A 37 18.70 -26.65 6.82
C ARG A 37 18.49 -27.01 8.29
N ALA A 38 17.30 -26.74 8.83
CA ALA A 38 16.96 -27.01 10.23
C ALA A 38 16.88 -28.51 10.55
N LEU A 39 16.37 -29.30 9.60
CA LEU A 39 16.16 -30.75 9.75
C LEU A 39 17.35 -31.58 9.27
N SER A 40 18.47 -30.96 8.91
CA SER A 40 19.60 -31.64 8.28
C SER A 40 20.15 -32.83 9.08
N HIS A 41 20.15 -32.76 10.41
CA HIS A 41 20.55 -33.88 11.28
C HIS A 41 19.52 -35.03 11.26
N ARG A 42 18.22 -34.71 11.22
CA ARG A 42 17.13 -35.70 11.14
C ARG A 42 17.03 -36.36 9.76
N LEU A 43 17.38 -35.62 8.72
CA LEU A 43 17.32 -36.06 7.33
C LEU A 43 18.68 -36.55 6.80
N ALA A 44 19.69 -36.73 7.65
CA ALA A 44 21.07 -36.95 7.22
C ALA A 44 21.22 -38.08 6.17
N ASP A 45 20.55 -39.22 6.39
CA ASP A 45 20.61 -40.37 5.47
C ASP A 45 19.78 -40.15 4.19
N ALA A 46 18.78 -39.29 4.24
CA ALA A 46 17.92 -38.97 3.11
C ALA A 46 18.44 -37.79 2.27
N LEU A 47 19.36 -36.99 2.81
CA LEU A 47 19.92 -35.84 2.10
C LEU A 47 20.89 -36.30 1.00
N PRO A 48 20.82 -35.67 -0.19
CA PRO A 48 21.66 -36.05 -1.31
C PRO A 48 23.11 -35.65 -1.09
N THR A 49 24.02 -36.55 -1.47
CA THR A 49 25.47 -36.28 -1.47
C THR A 49 25.93 -35.77 -2.83
N ARG A 50 27.12 -35.15 -2.87
CA ARG A 50 27.78 -34.75 -4.14
C ARG A 50 27.99 -35.94 -5.09
N HIS A 51 28.27 -37.12 -4.55
CA HIS A 51 28.45 -38.33 -5.34
C HIS A 51 27.13 -38.72 -6.01
N ARG A 52 26.03 -38.75 -5.24
CA ARG A 52 24.69 -39.07 -5.77
C ARG A 52 24.26 -38.12 -6.89
N LEU A 53 24.54 -36.81 -6.75
CA LEU A 53 24.27 -35.82 -7.79
C LEU A 53 25.11 -36.03 -9.06
N ARG A 54 26.36 -36.49 -8.91
CA ARG A 54 27.24 -36.77 -10.07
C ARG A 54 26.80 -38.02 -10.82
N SER A 55 26.23 -38.99 -10.12
CA SER A 55 25.76 -40.25 -10.72
C SER A 55 24.42 -40.13 -11.44
N LEU A 56 23.72 -39.00 -11.35
CA LEU A 56 22.48 -38.78 -12.11
C LEU A 56 22.76 -38.83 -13.62
N PRO A 57 21.87 -39.42 -14.44
CA PRO A 57 22.02 -39.44 -15.89
C PRO A 57 22.08 -38.01 -16.45
N PRO A 58 22.75 -37.80 -17.60
CA PRO A 58 22.66 -36.55 -18.33
C PRO A 58 21.26 -36.41 -18.95
N GLY A 59 20.78 -35.17 -19.08
CA GLY A 59 19.45 -34.87 -19.65
C GLY A 59 18.50 -34.23 -18.62
N PRO A 60 17.24 -33.97 -19.03
CA PRO A 60 16.23 -33.38 -18.15
C PRO A 60 15.91 -34.33 -16.98
N PRO A 61 15.85 -33.82 -15.73
CA PRO A 61 15.55 -34.67 -14.58
C PRO A 61 14.11 -35.17 -14.60
N SER A 62 13.92 -36.42 -14.19
CA SER A 62 12.60 -36.96 -13.81
C SER A 62 12.07 -36.26 -12.55
N SER A 63 10.77 -36.40 -12.27
CA SER A 63 10.13 -35.79 -11.09
C SER A 63 10.78 -36.19 -9.76
N THR A 64 11.24 -37.44 -9.64
CA THR A 64 11.98 -37.92 -8.45
C THR A 64 13.37 -37.28 -8.35
N GLU A 65 14.05 -37.09 -9.48
CA GLU A 65 15.35 -36.44 -9.53
C GLU A 65 15.22 -34.94 -9.23
N GLU A 66 14.14 -34.28 -9.66
CA GLU A 66 13.84 -32.90 -9.29
C GLU A 66 13.70 -32.74 -7.77
N SER A 67 12.96 -33.63 -7.10
CA SER A 67 12.86 -33.62 -5.64
C SER A 67 14.22 -33.77 -4.95
N LEU A 68 15.06 -34.66 -5.48
CA LEU A 68 16.43 -34.85 -5.00
C LEU A 68 17.29 -33.59 -5.21
N ILE A 69 17.25 -33.00 -6.40
CA ILE A 69 18.02 -31.78 -6.72
C ILE A 69 17.50 -30.61 -5.87
N ALA A 70 16.20 -30.52 -5.60
CA ALA A 70 15.63 -29.50 -4.73
C ALA A 70 16.16 -29.59 -3.30
N LEU A 71 16.19 -30.80 -2.72
CA LEU A 71 16.82 -31.04 -1.41
C LEU A 71 18.32 -30.65 -1.44
N ALA A 72 19.03 -31.00 -2.51
CA ALA A 72 20.43 -30.66 -2.68
C ALA A 72 20.68 -29.15 -2.77
N LEU A 73 19.80 -28.42 -3.45
CA LEU A 73 19.86 -26.96 -3.54
C LEU A 73 19.60 -26.30 -2.18
N CYS A 74 18.83 -26.92 -1.29
CA CYS A 74 18.56 -26.42 0.07
C CYS A 74 19.55 -26.93 1.13
N HIS A 75 20.48 -27.80 0.74
CA HIS A 75 21.40 -28.49 1.64
C HIS A 75 22.27 -27.52 2.49
N PRO A 76 22.61 -27.83 3.76
CA PRO A 76 23.48 -26.97 4.59
C PRO A 76 24.90 -26.81 4.03
N ASP A 77 25.50 -27.88 3.49
CA ASP A 77 26.80 -27.83 2.79
C ASP A 77 26.69 -27.12 1.42
N GLY A 78 27.41 -26.02 1.27
CA GLY A 78 27.49 -25.25 0.03
C GLY A 78 28.12 -26.00 -1.15
N ARG A 79 28.95 -27.02 -0.91
CA ARG A 79 29.52 -27.85 -1.99
C ARG A 79 28.49 -28.76 -2.63
N VAL A 80 27.50 -29.22 -1.85
CA VAL A 80 26.34 -29.96 -2.37
C VAL A 80 25.46 -29.03 -3.18
N ARG A 81 25.14 -27.84 -2.64
CA ARG A 81 24.37 -26.82 -3.38
C ARG A 81 25.03 -26.45 -4.71
N ALA A 82 26.34 -26.24 -4.71
CA ALA A 82 27.09 -25.92 -5.94
C ALA A 82 26.97 -27.04 -6.99
N ALA A 83 27.10 -28.31 -6.60
CA ALA A 83 26.96 -29.44 -7.52
C ALA A 83 25.52 -29.61 -8.04
N ALA A 84 24.52 -29.21 -7.25
CA ALA A 84 23.12 -29.29 -7.64
C ALA A 84 22.73 -28.22 -8.67
N LEU A 85 23.39 -27.05 -8.68
CA LEU A 85 23.11 -25.98 -9.64
C LEU A 85 23.27 -26.42 -11.09
N ASP A 86 24.32 -27.19 -11.39
CA ASP A 86 24.55 -27.68 -12.75
C ASP A 86 23.49 -28.69 -13.20
N ARG A 87 22.84 -29.39 -12.26
CA ARG A 87 21.73 -30.32 -12.54
C ARG A 87 20.37 -29.63 -12.64
N ALA A 88 20.24 -28.47 -12.00
CA ALA A 88 19.04 -27.64 -12.09
C ALA A 88 18.98 -26.84 -13.40
N ALA A 89 20.11 -26.73 -14.12
CA ALA A 89 20.15 -26.11 -15.44
C ALA A 89 19.22 -26.86 -16.41
N GLY A 90 18.24 -26.15 -16.98
CA GLY A 90 17.26 -26.73 -17.90
C GLY A 90 16.03 -27.38 -17.25
N ALA A 91 15.87 -27.31 -15.92
CA ALA A 91 14.69 -27.81 -15.21
C ALA A 91 13.80 -26.65 -14.71
N PRO A 92 12.69 -26.32 -15.39
CA PRO A 92 11.84 -25.18 -15.03
C PRO A 92 11.29 -25.24 -13.60
N ALA A 93 10.96 -26.43 -13.10
CA ALA A 93 10.43 -26.65 -11.75
C ALA A 93 11.42 -26.23 -10.64
N LEU A 94 12.72 -26.18 -10.94
CA LEU A 94 13.78 -25.84 -9.98
C LEU A 94 14.21 -24.37 -10.01
N ARG A 95 13.71 -23.58 -10.96
CA ARG A 95 14.03 -22.15 -11.07
C ARG A 95 13.73 -21.32 -9.82
N PRO A 96 12.65 -21.58 -9.05
CA PRO A 96 12.45 -20.92 -7.76
C PRO A 96 13.65 -21.05 -6.81
N LEU A 97 14.29 -22.23 -6.79
CA LEU A 97 15.48 -22.46 -5.98
C LEU A 97 16.72 -21.78 -6.58
N LEU A 98 16.85 -21.67 -7.91
CA LEU A 98 17.89 -20.84 -8.52
C LEU A 98 17.78 -19.37 -8.09
N VAL A 99 16.55 -18.83 -8.07
CA VAL A 99 16.26 -17.47 -7.59
C VAL A 99 16.67 -17.31 -6.12
N ILE A 100 16.38 -18.28 -5.26
CA ILE A 100 16.84 -18.27 -3.86
C ILE A 100 18.37 -18.31 -3.77
N ARG A 101 19.03 -19.15 -4.58
CA ARG A 101 20.50 -19.30 -4.57
C ARG A 101 21.24 -18.07 -5.12
N CYS A 102 20.58 -17.19 -5.86
CA CYS A 102 21.16 -15.89 -6.26
C CYS A 102 21.49 -14.95 -5.08
N ALA A 103 20.98 -15.26 -3.88
CA ALA A 103 21.27 -14.59 -2.62
C ALA A 103 22.05 -15.49 -1.63
N ASP A 104 22.68 -16.58 -2.08
CA ASP A 104 23.40 -17.50 -1.20
C ASP A 104 24.58 -16.79 -0.49
N TRP A 105 24.87 -17.21 0.75
CA TRP A 105 26.00 -16.69 1.52
C TRP A 105 27.34 -17.19 0.98
N VAL A 106 27.37 -18.38 0.37
CA VAL A 106 28.56 -18.96 -0.28
C VAL A 106 28.75 -18.32 -1.65
N GLY A 107 29.85 -17.58 -1.83
CA GLY A 107 30.17 -16.86 -3.06
C GLY A 107 30.05 -17.70 -4.33
N PRO A 108 30.77 -18.83 -4.45
CA PRO A 108 30.72 -19.68 -5.63
C PRO A 108 29.31 -20.20 -6.00
N VAL A 109 28.49 -20.54 -5.00
CA VAL A 109 27.09 -20.97 -5.23
C VAL A 109 26.28 -19.82 -5.80
N ARG A 110 26.42 -18.64 -5.19
CA ARG A 110 25.71 -17.44 -5.59
C ARG A 110 26.06 -17.02 -7.01
N ASP A 111 27.34 -16.96 -7.34
CA ASP A 111 27.80 -16.48 -8.64
C ASP A 111 27.40 -17.46 -9.75
N ARG A 112 27.47 -18.77 -9.48
CA ARG A 112 26.96 -19.79 -10.42
C ARG A 112 25.44 -19.71 -10.62
N ALA A 113 24.67 -19.53 -9.55
CA ALA A 113 23.22 -19.37 -9.63
C ALA A 113 22.83 -18.13 -10.45
N ARG A 114 23.56 -17.03 -10.28
CA ARG A 114 23.36 -15.78 -11.04
C ARG A 114 23.64 -15.96 -12.53
N ALA A 115 24.69 -16.69 -12.89
CA ALA A 115 24.98 -17.02 -14.28
C ALA A 115 23.84 -17.85 -14.89
N LEU A 116 23.40 -18.92 -14.21
CA LEU A 116 22.28 -19.74 -14.68
C LEU A 116 20.97 -18.96 -14.78
N LEU A 117 20.72 -18.03 -13.86
CA LEU A 117 19.52 -17.19 -13.90
C LEU A 117 19.52 -16.23 -15.10
N ALA A 118 20.71 -15.73 -15.48
CA ALA A 118 20.85 -14.85 -16.64
C ALA A 118 20.46 -15.57 -17.95
N ASP A 119 20.74 -16.87 -18.07
CA ASP A 119 20.39 -17.67 -19.26
C ASP A 119 18.87 -17.87 -19.40
N VAL A 120 18.10 -17.76 -18.32
CA VAL A 120 16.64 -17.96 -18.30
C VAL A 120 15.87 -16.69 -17.91
N SER A 121 16.48 -15.51 -18.08
CA SER A 121 15.92 -14.25 -17.57
C SER A 121 14.54 -13.92 -18.15
N ALA A 122 14.28 -14.29 -19.40
CA ALA A 122 12.99 -14.08 -20.07
C ALA A 122 11.82 -14.83 -19.39
N GLU A 123 12.13 -15.83 -18.57
CA GLU A 123 11.16 -16.72 -17.94
C GLU A 123 10.94 -16.39 -16.45
N LEU A 124 11.41 -15.22 -15.99
CA LEU A 124 11.30 -14.80 -14.59
C LEU A 124 9.96 -14.19 -14.21
N ALA A 125 9.13 -13.76 -15.18
CA ALA A 125 7.86 -13.09 -14.90
C ALA A 125 6.93 -13.92 -13.98
N PRO A 126 6.75 -15.24 -14.17
CA PRO A 126 5.98 -16.08 -13.25
C PRO A 126 6.56 -16.15 -11.83
N LEU A 127 7.85 -15.86 -11.65
CA LEU A 127 8.55 -15.90 -10.37
C LEU A 127 8.60 -14.53 -9.67
N ALA A 128 7.91 -13.51 -10.20
CA ALA A 128 7.96 -12.14 -9.67
C ALA A 128 7.65 -12.04 -8.17
N GLY A 129 6.67 -12.81 -7.67
CA GLY A 129 6.34 -12.84 -6.25
C GLY A 129 7.51 -13.31 -5.37
N LEU A 130 8.23 -14.35 -5.80
CA LEU A 130 9.41 -14.85 -5.09
C LEU A 130 10.58 -13.88 -5.19
N VAL A 131 10.83 -13.32 -6.38
CA VAL A 131 11.89 -12.32 -6.58
C VAL A 131 11.67 -11.11 -5.67
N LEU A 132 10.46 -10.56 -5.63
CA LEU A 132 10.12 -9.41 -4.79
C LEU A 132 10.17 -9.73 -3.29
N LEU A 133 9.79 -10.95 -2.89
CA LEU A 133 9.92 -11.42 -1.52
C LEU A 133 11.40 -11.46 -1.08
N LEU A 134 12.28 -11.98 -1.93
CA LEU A 134 13.72 -12.09 -1.65
C LEU A 134 14.48 -10.78 -1.79
N ALA A 135 14.01 -9.84 -2.61
CA ALA A 135 14.64 -8.52 -2.77
C ALA A 135 14.74 -7.74 -1.46
N ARG A 136 13.93 -8.08 -0.45
CA ARG A 136 13.97 -7.52 0.90
C ARG A 136 15.11 -8.06 1.76
N ARG A 137 15.79 -9.13 1.34
CA ARG A 137 16.89 -9.77 2.06
C ARG A 137 18.22 -9.22 1.58
N ASP A 138 19.23 -9.34 2.42
CA ASP A 138 20.61 -9.06 2.05
C ASP A 138 21.01 -9.90 0.80
N ARG A 139 21.71 -9.27 -0.15
CA ARG A 139 22.12 -9.84 -1.46
C ARG A 139 20.99 -10.25 -2.42
N GLY A 140 19.72 -9.95 -2.11
CA GLY A 140 18.54 -10.29 -2.94
C GLY A 140 18.34 -9.46 -4.21
N GLY A 141 19.08 -8.36 -4.39
CA GLY A 141 18.86 -7.40 -5.48
C GLY A 141 19.14 -7.93 -6.90
N PHE A 142 19.98 -8.96 -7.06
CA PHE A 142 20.35 -9.45 -8.39
C PHE A 142 19.15 -9.99 -9.18
N ALA A 143 18.34 -10.86 -8.56
CA ALA A 143 17.19 -11.46 -9.22
C ALA A 143 16.13 -10.39 -9.57
N LEU A 144 15.98 -9.37 -8.72
CA LEU A 144 15.12 -8.22 -9.01
C LEU A 144 15.60 -7.43 -10.23
N ALA A 145 16.90 -7.14 -10.31
CA ALA A 145 17.47 -6.44 -11.46
C ALA A 145 17.36 -7.28 -12.75
N ALA A 146 17.51 -8.61 -12.67
CA ALA A 146 17.31 -9.51 -13.81
C ALA A 146 15.86 -9.54 -14.27
N LEU A 147 14.90 -9.61 -13.34
CA LEU A 147 13.47 -9.54 -13.63
C LEU A 147 13.07 -8.19 -14.24
N ASP A 148 13.51 -7.07 -13.66
CA ASP A 148 13.23 -5.73 -14.16
C ASP A 148 13.74 -5.57 -15.60
N ARG A 149 14.99 -5.97 -15.87
CA ARG A 149 15.55 -5.96 -17.23
C ARG A 149 14.75 -6.85 -18.19
N ALA A 150 14.44 -8.08 -17.79
CA ALA A 150 13.68 -9.01 -18.64
C ALA A 150 12.29 -8.46 -19.00
N LEU A 151 11.61 -7.80 -18.07
CA LEU A 151 10.31 -7.20 -18.32
C LEU A 151 10.41 -5.87 -19.09
N ARG A 152 11.50 -5.11 -18.96
CA ARG A 152 11.72 -3.87 -19.73
C ARG A 152 12.07 -4.15 -21.18
N ASP A 153 12.95 -5.12 -21.41
CA ASP A 153 13.51 -5.42 -22.74
C ASP A 153 12.71 -6.49 -23.49
N GLY A 154 11.98 -7.35 -22.78
CA GLY A 154 11.20 -8.46 -23.35
C GLY A 154 9.82 -8.07 -23.91
N PRO A 155 9.04 -9.02 -24.43
CA PRO A 155 7.70 -8.76 -24.96
C PRO A 155 6.74 -8.19 -23.91
N GLY A 156 5.89 -7.23 -24.31
CA GLY A 156 4.89 -6.64 -23.41
C GLY A 156 3.92 -7.67 -22.80
N ALA A 157 3.67 -8.78 -23.50
CA ALA A 157 2.87 -9.90 -23.02
C ALA A 157 3.38 -10.49 -21.69
N GLY A 158 4.68 -10.39 -21.39
CA GLY A 158 5.25 -10.85 -20.12
C GLY A 158 4.85 -9.99 -18.91
N VAL A 159 4.42 -8.74 -19.12
CA VAL A 159 3.99 -7.83 -18.05
C VAL A 159 2.52 -8.05 -17.67
N VAL A 160 1.68 -8.46 -18.63
CA VAL A 160 0.22 -8.57 -18.46
C VAL A 160 -0.19 -9.41 -17.23
N PRO A 161 0.39 -10.60 -16.96
CA PRO A 161 0.02 -11.40 -15.79
C PRO A 161 0.30 -10.70 -14.45
N LEU A 162 1.27 -9.78 -14.41
CA LEU A 162 1.63 -9.07 -13.18
C LEU A 162 0.57 -8.02 -12.82
N LEU A 163 -0.09 -7.41 -13.81
CA LEU A 163 -1.07 -6.34 -13.61
C LEU A 163 -2.29 -6.81 -12.80
N THR A 164 -2.68 -8.08 -12.94
CA THR A 164 -3.86 -8.67 -12.29
C THR A 164 -3.52 -9.59 -11.12
N SER A 165 -2.23 -9.70 -10.73
CA SER A 165 -1.78 -10.56 -9.64
C SER A 165 -2.54 -10.32 -8.34
N GLY A 166 -2.78 -11.34 -7.50
CA GLY A 166 -3.34 -11.15 -6.15
C GLY A 166 -2.39 -10.43 -5.19
N ASP A 167 -1.08 -10.49 -5.44
CA ASP A 167 -0.05 -9.85 -4.63
C ASP A 167 0.11 -8.36 -4.98
N ARG A 168 -0.04 -7.49 -3.96
CA ARG A 168 0.09 -6.03 -4.09
C ARG A 168 1.48 -5.61 -4.58
N ALA A 169 2.54 -6.28 -4.13
CA ALA A 169 3.90 -5.95 -4.55
C ALA A 169 4.12 -6.27 -6.03
N VAL A 170 3.65 -7.45 -6.46
CA VAL A 170 3.73 -7.89 -7.87
C VAL A 170 2.92 -6.96 -8.77
N ARG A 171 1.67 -6.62 -8.40
CA ARG A 171 0.85 -5.68 -9.19
C ARG A 171 1.51 -4.33 -9.34
N ARG A 172 1.98 -3.73 -8.25
CA ARG A 172 2.64 -2.41 -8.30
C ARG A 172 3.88 -2.44 -9.18
N PHE A 173 4.70 -3.49 -9.08
CA PHE A 173 5.88 -3.65 -9.91
C PHE A 173 5.51 -3.80 -11.39
N GLY A 174 4.53 -4.65 -11.72
CA GLY A 174 4.01 -4.81 -13.08
C GLY A 174 3.47 -3.50 -13.66
N HIS A 175 2.68 -2.75 -12.89
CA HIS A 175 2.18 -1.44 -13.30
C HIS A 175 3.30 -0.42 -13.48
N GLY A 176 4.34 -0.43 -12.63
CA GLY A 176 5.52 0.42 -12.81
C GLY A 176 6.20 0.16 -14.15
N VAL A 177 6.46 -1.11 -14.49
CA VAL A 177 7.05 -1.48 -15.79
C VAL A 177 6.12 -1.12 -16.95
N ALA A 178 4.82 -1.42 -16.84
CA ALA A 178 3.85 -1.11 -17.89
C ALA A 178 3.71 0.40 -18.14
N ILE A 179 3.79 1.21 -17.08
CA ILE A 179 3.85 2.66 -17.17
C ILE A 179 5.11 3.05 -17.92
N ASP A 180 6.31 2.70 -17.44
CA ASP A 180 7.58 3.10 -18.05
C ASP A 180 7.66 2.76 -19.55
N ARG A 181 7.15 1.58 -19.91
CA ARG A 181 7.13 1.08 -21.29
C ARG A 181 5.94 1.57 -22.13
N ARG A 182 5.04 2.38 -21.57
CA ARG A 182 3.81 2.87 -22.22
C ARG A 182 2.90 1.74 -22.76
N LEU A 183 2.80 0.64 -22.02
CA LEU A 183 1.95 -0.50 -22.39
C LEU A 183 0.46 -0.31 -22.03
N LEU A 184 0.13 0.75 -21.29
CA LEU A 184 -1.23 1.09 -20.89
C LEU A 184 -1.59 2.47 -21.39
N THR A 185 -2.79 2.58 -21.96
CA THR A 185 -3.41 3.84 -22.36
C THR A 185 -3.70 4.73 -21.14
N PRO A 186 -3.80 6.05 -21.30
CA PRO A 186 -4.21 6.95 -20.21
C PRO A 186 -5.55 6.53 -19.57
N VAL A 187 -6.51 6.07 -20.38
CA VAL A 187 -7.83 5.60 -19.91
C VAL A 187 -7.72 4.34 -19.05
N GLU A 188 -6.90 3.35 -19.43
CA GLU A 188 -6.68 2.14 -18.63
C GLU A 188 -6.00 2.45 -17.28
N LEU A 189 -5.07 3.41 -17.29
CA LEU A 189 -4.44 3.92 -16.06
C LEU A 189 -5.48 4.62 -15.18
N ALA A 190 -6.32 5.49 -15.74
CA ALA A 190 -7.38 6.18 -15.01
C ALA A 190 -8.41 5.21 -14.41
N ARG A 191 -8.84 4.19 -15.17
CA ARG A 191 -9.71 3.13 -14.66
C ARG A 191 -9.06 2.38 -13.50
N THR A 192 -7.80 2.01 -13.64
CA THR A 192 -7.05 1.35 -12.55
C THR A 192 -6.99 2.26 -11.33
N ALA A 193 -6.70 3.55 -11.51
CA ALA A 193 -6.65 4.52 -10.42
C ALA A 193 -8.00 4.65 -9.69
N ALA A 194 -9.11 4.71 -10.44
CA ALA A 194 -10.44 4.88 -9.88
C ALA A 194 -10.95 3.63 -9.13
N PHE A 195 -10.61 2.43 -9.63
CA PHE A 195 -11.27 1.19 -9.22
C PHE A 195 -10.37 0.15 -8.53
N ALA A 196 -9.04 0.31 -8.50
CA ALA A 196 -8.17 -0.66 -7.83
C ALA A 196 -8.46 -0.76 -6.32
N PRO A 197 -8.94 -1.91 -5.80
CA PRO A 197 -9.43 -1.99 -4.42
C PRO A 197 -8.28 -1.99 -3.41
N GLY A 198 -8.32 -1.05 -2.46
CA GLY A 198 -7.47 -1.07 -1.26
C GLY A 198 -5.97 -0.88 -1.51
N ASP A 199 -5.56 -0.42 -2.69
CA ASP A 199 -4.16 -0.16 -3.03
C ASP A 199 -3.92 1.31 -3.38
N VAL A 200 -3.88 2.16 -2.37
CA VAL A 200 -3.74 3.63 -2.53
C VAL A 200 -2.46 4.01 -3.28
N ARG A 201 -1.37 3.24 -3.15
CA ARG A 201 -0.11 3.52 -3.86
C ARG A 201 -0.24 3.23 -5.35
N LEU A 202 -0.86 2.11 -5.71
CA LEU A 202 -1.15 1.81 -7.11
C LEU A 202 -2.10 2.84 -7.70
N GLN A 203 -3.14 3.22 -6.95
CA GLN A 203 -4.08 4.25 -7.39
C GLN A 203 -3.38 5.58 -7.68
N ALA A 204 -2.47 6.02 -6.80
CA ALA A 204 -1.71 7.27 -6.99
C ALA A 204 -0.81 7.20 -8.23
N LEU A 205 -0.04 6.12 -8.34
CA LEU A 205 0.87 5.87 -9.46
C LEU A 205 0.12 5.92 -10.80
N CYS A 206 -1.02 5.25 -10.89
CA CYS A 206 -1.81 5.23 -12.12
C CYS A 206 -2.51 6.57 -12.41
N ALA A 207 -2.97 7.31 -11.39
CA ALA A 207 -3.58 8.63 -11.59
C ALA A 207 -2.57 9.64 -12.14
N GLU A 208 -1.37 9.68 -11.56
CA GLU A 208 -0.28 10.54 -12.02
C GLU A 208 0.16 10.17 -13.44
N ALA A 209 0.38 8.87 -13.69
CA ALA A 209 0.76 8.40 -15.01
C ALA A 209 -0.31 8.69 -16.07
N ALA A 210 -1.60 8.52 -15.74
CA ALA A 210 -2.71 8.87 -16.64
C ALA A 210 -2.62 10.35 -17.03
N LEU A 211 -2.64 11.25 -16.03
CA LEU A 211 -2.61 12.69 -16.26
C LEU A 211 -1.35 13.18 -16.98
N SER A 212 -0.19 12.56 -16.75
CA SER A 212 1.06 12.93 -17.43
C SER A 212 1.04 12.63 -18.94
N ARG A 213 0.10 11.79 -19.39
CA ARG A 213 -0.02 11.30 -20.76
C ARG A 213 -1.28 11.78 -21.47
N THR A 214 -2.26 12.26 -20.70
CA THR A 214 -3.48 12.91 -21.18
C THR A 214 -3.11 14.09 -22.06
N GLY A 215 -3.57 14.07 -23.32
CA GLY A 215 -3.56 15.24 -24.19
C GLY A 215 -4.71 16.21 -23.87
N ASP A 216 -4.81 17.32 -24.60
CA ASP A 216 -5.84 18.33 -24.33
C ASP A 216 -7.29 17.80 -24.54
N ASP A 217 -7.47 16.74 -25.34
CA ASP A 217 -8.78 16.17 -25.73
C ASP A 217 -9.20 14.91 -24.94
N ASP A 218 -8.42 14.46 -23.95
CA ASP A 218 -8.66 13.20 -23.22
C ASP A 218 -9.65 13.38 -22.03
N GLU A 219 -10.83 13.95 -22.28
CA GLU A 219 -11.85 14.26 -21.25
C GLU A 219 -12.26 13.04 -20.42
N GLY A 220 -12.35 11.87 -21.05
CA GLY A 220 -12.73 10.62 -20.39
C GLY A 220 -11.76 10.19 -19.28
N VAL A 221 -10.49 10.61 -19.31
CA VAL A 221 -9.52 10.35 -18.23
C VAL A 221 -9.88 11.15 -16.99
N VAL A 222 -10.14 12.45 -17.15
CA VAL A 222 -10.45 13.35 -16.04
C VAL A 222 -11.73 12.91 -15.35
N ASP A 223 -12.78 12.60 -16.10
CA ASP A 223 -14.07 12.16 -15.55
C ASP A 223 -13.96 10.86 -14.74
N LEU A 224 -13.14 9.90 -15.21
CA LEU A 224 -12.87 8.67 -14.47
C LEU A 224 -12.20 8.97 -13.12
N LEU A 225 -11.21 9.86 -13.09
CA LEU A 225 -10.52 10.25 -11.86
C LEU A 225 -11.45 11.01 -10.90
N LEU A 226 -12.29 11.91 -11.42
CA LEU A 226 -13.29 12.65 -10.65
C LEU A 226 -14.33 11.73 -9.99
N SER A 227 -14.72 10.64 -10.67
CA SER A 227 -15.66 9.65 -10.14
C SER A 227 -15.08 8.75 -9.03
N ALA A 228 -13.77 8.81 -8.79
CA ALA A 228 -13.09 7.87 -7.88
C ALA A 228 -13.56 8.00 -6.43
N ARG A 229 -13.60 6.87 -5.69
CA ARG A 229 -13.92 6.91 -4.25
C ARG A 229 -12.77 7.48 -3.41
N SER A 230 -11.54 7.27 -3.84
CA SER A 230 -10.33 7.77 -3.18
C SER A 230 -10.21 9.29 -3.35
N GLY A 231 -10.13 10.03 -2.25
CA GLY A 231 -9.95 11.48 -2.29
C GLY A 231 -8.66 11.92 -2.99
N MET A 232 -7.59 11.11 -2.88
CA MET A 232 -6.33 11.37 -3.58
C MET A 232 -6.49 11.24 -5.11
N VAL A 233 -7.22 10.23 -5.58
CA VAL A 233 -7.48 10.06 -7.02
C VAL A 233 -8.40 11.17 -7.53
N ARG A 234 -9.46 11.52 -6.78
CA ARG A 234 -10.31 12.66 -7.13
C ARG A 234 -9.56 13.96 -7.20
N SER A 235 -8.62 14.22 -6.28
CA SER A 235 -7.82 15.45 -6.31
C SER A 235 -6.94 15.53 -7.57
N ALA A 236 -6.48 14.39 -8.08
CA ALA A 236 -5.78 14.33 -9.37
C ALA A 236 -6.75 14.72 -10.51
N GLY A 237 -7.96 14.16 -10.53
CA GLY A 237 -9.01 14.56 -11.48
C GLY A 237 -9.35 16.05 -11.42
N VAL A 238 -9.55 16.61 -10.22
CA VAL A 238 -9.84 18.04 -10.04
C VAL A 238 -8.68 18.90 -10.55
N THR A 239 -7.44 18.50 -10.31
CA THR A 239 -6.27 19.19 -10.86
C THR A 239 -6.22 19.08 -12.40
N GLY A 240 -6.70 17.96 -12.95
CA GLY A 240 -6.84 17.70 -14.38
C GLY A 240 -7.78 18.67 -15.10
N LEU A 241 -8.84 19.16 -14.42
CA LEU A 241 -9.78 20.16 -14.98
C LEU A 241 -9.07 21.41 -15.53
N ARG A 242 -7.95 21.82 -14.91
CA ARG A 242 -7.14 22.94 -15.40
C ARG A 242 -6.57 22.68 -16.79
N ARG A 243 -6.12 21.45 -17.06
CA ARG A 243 -5.49 21.09 -18.34
C ARG A 243 -6.50 21.03 -19.47
N THR A 244 -7.72 20.57 -19.17
CA THR A 244 -8.82 20.46 -20.15
C THR A 244 -9.64 21.76 -20.26
N GLY A 245 -9.21 22.86 -19.64
CA GLY A 245 -9.94 24.13 -19.69
C GLY A 245 -11.22 24.20 -18.85
N ARG A 246 -11.66 23.10 -18.23
CA ARG A 246 -12.92 22.93 -17.47
C ARG A 246 -12.84 23.50 -16.04
N HIS A 247 -12.25 24.70 -15.89
CA HIS A 247 -11.98 25.32 -14.59
C HIS A 247 -13.26 25.52 -13.75
N ASP A 248 -14.37 25.90 -14.38
CA ASP A 248 -15.63 26.21 -13.71
C ASP A 248 -16.20 25.01 -12.94
N GLU A 249 -15.95 23.79 -13.42
CA GLU A 249 -16.39 22.57 -12.74
C GLU A 249 -15.73 22.35 -11.38
N ALA A 250 -14.56 22.97 -11.14
CA ALA A 250 -13.86 22.88 -9.87
C ALA A 250 -14.69 23.43 -8.70
N ALA A 251 -15.64 24.35 -8.96
CA ALA A 251 -16.54 24.89 -7.95
C ALA A 251 -17.35 23.80 -7.22
N SER A 252 -17.80 22.78 -7.95
CA SER A 252 -18.55 21.64 -7.37
C SER A 252 -17.74 20.82 -6.36
N TYR A 253 -16.41 20.90 -6.44
CA TYR A 253 -15.48 20.17 -5.56
C TYR A 253 -15.02 21.00 -4.34
N LEU A 254 -15.43 22.27 -4.21
CA LEU A 254 -15.16 23.08 -3.02
C LEU A 254 -15.81 22.50 -1.76
N ALA A 255 -16.94 21.80 -1.91
CA ALA A 255 -17.62 21.08 -0.83
C ALA A 255 -17.32 19.55 -0.83
N ASP A 256 -16.21 19.10 -1.44
CA ASP A 256 -15.82 17.68 -1.31
C ASP A 256 -15.49 17.37 0.16
N ARG A 257 -15.83 16.16 0.61
CA ARG A 257 -15.52 15.65 1.96
C ARG A 257 -14.01 15.62 2.28
N SER A 258 -13.16 15.51 1.28
CA SER A 258 -11.71 15.39 1.39
C SER A 258 -11.01 16.75 1.31
N ALA A 259 -10.18 17.07 2.31
CA ALA A 259 -9.45 18.33 2.35
C ALA A 259 -8.49 18.54 1.16
N ILE A 260 -7.85 17.47 0.68
CA ILE A 260 -6.96 17.57 -0.49
C ILE A 260 -7.74 17.90 -1.78
N VAL A 261 -8.95 17.36 -1.94
CA VAL A 261 -9.81 17.66 -3.09
C VAL A 261 -10.24 19.13 -3.06
N ARG A 262 -10.68 19.62 -1.90
CA ARG A 262 -11.01 21.06 -1.73
C ARG A 262 -9.83 21.97 -2.00
N ALA A 263 -8.63 21.60 -1.54
CA ALA A 263 -7.41 22.36 -1.79
C ALA A 263 -7.09 22.43 -3.29
N CYS A 264 -7.21 21.31 -4.02
CA CYS A 264 -7.05 21.29 -5.48
C CYS A 264 -8.13 22.11 -6.18
N ALA A 265 -9.38 22.06 -5.73
CA ALA A 265 -10.47 22.86 -6.29
C ALA A 265 -10.19 24.36 -6.13
N ARG A 266 -9.80 24.82 -4.93
CA ARG A 266 -9.37 26.20 -4.70
C ARG A 266 -8.20 26.60 -5.59
N TYR A 267 -7.21 25.71 -5.74
CA TYR A 267 -6.07 25.94 -6.62
C TYR A 267 -6.53 26.16 -8.07
N VAL A 268 -7.35 25.26 -8.63
CA VAL A 268 -7.82 25.38 -10.02
C VAL A 268 -8.66 26.63 -10.25
N LEU A 269 -9.58 26.97 -9.34
CA LEU A 269 -10.36 28.21 -9.45
C LEU A 269 -9.49 29.46 -9.45
N ARG A 270 -8.48 29.51 -8.58
CA ARG A 270 -7.53 30.63 -8.56
C ARG A 270 -6.72 30.74 -9.85
N GLN A 271 -6.43 29.63 -10.52
CA GLN A 271 -5.78 29.66 -11.84
C GLN A 271 -6.68 30.28 -12.92
N ALA A 272 -8.00 30.22 -12.75
CA ALA A 272 -8.97 30.92 -13.59
C ALA A 272 -9.33 32.33 -13.09
N GLY A 273 -8.63 32.84 -12.07
CA GLY A 273 -8.89 34.17 -11.49
C GLY A 273 -10.13 34.24 -10.58
N VAL A 274 -10.72 33.09 -10.20
CA VAL A 274 -11.89 33.02 -9.32
C VAL A 274 -11.44 32.90 -7.87
N ASP A 275 -11.92 33.81 -7.01
CA ASP A 275 -11.73 33.71 -5.55
C ASP A 275 -12.72 32.69 -4.94
N PRO A 276 -12.25 31.62 -4.27
CA PRO A 276 -13.12 30.64 -3.63
C PRO A 276 -13.85 31.15 -2.39
N LEU A 277 -13.39 32.23 -1.73
CA LEU A 277 -13.94 32.65 -0.43
C LEU A 277 -15.42 33.08 -0.50
N PRO A 278 -15.85 33.93 -1.46
CA PRO A 278 -17.28 34.25 -1.64
C PRO A 278 -18.15 33.01 -1.89
N LEU A 279 -17.64 32.02 -2.62
CA LEU A 279 -18.35 30.77 -2.89
C LEU A 279 -18.57 29.97 -1.60
N TYR A 280 -17.55 29.88 -0.75
CA TYR A 280 -17.69 29.24 0.56
C TYR A 280 -18.69 29.95 1.47
N ARG A 281 -18.69 31.29 1.48
CA ARG A 281 -19.67 32.08 2.25
C ARG A 281 -21.09 31.79 1.78
N SER A 282 -21.32 31.78 0.46
CA SER A 282 -22.62 31.42 -0.14
C SER A 282 -23.05 30.00 0.26
N MET A 283 -22.16 29.01 0.11
CA MET A 283 -22.47 27.62 0.48
C MET A 283 -22.74 27.45 1.99
N CYS A 284 -22.13 28.26 2.85
CA CYS A 284 -22.38 28.23 4.29
C CYS A 284 -23.69 28.90 4.70
N ALA A 285 -24.31 29.72 3.84
CA ALA A 285 -25.67 30.22 4.03
C ALA A 285 -26.72 29.11 3.81
N GLU A 286 -26.37 28.09 3.02
CA GLU A 286 -27.20 26.89 2.73
C GLU A 286 -26.50 25.60 3.19
N PRO A 287 -26.18 25.47 4.49
CA PRO A 287 -25.28 24.44 5.00
C PRO A 287 -25.82 23.02 4.84
N ALA A 288 -27.14 22.86 4.64
CA ALA A 288 -27.75 21.56 4.39
C ALA A 288 -27.42 20.97 3.01
N GLU A 289 -27.27 21.83 2.00
CA GLU A 289 -26.93 21.43 0.64
C GLU A 289 -25.42 21.17 0.49
N HIS A 290 -24.61 21.90 1.28
CA HIS A 290 -23.16 21.82 1.23
C HIS A 290 -22.51 21.61 2.61
N PRO A 291 -22.75 20.48 3.31
CA PRO A 291 -22.28 20.32 4.68
C PRO A 291 -20.77 20.45 4.89
N ALA A 292 -19.97 20.12 3.87
CA ALA A 292 -18.52 20.22 3.92
C ALA A 292 -17.96 21.63 3.64
N ALA A 293 -18.78 22.57 3.18
CA ALA A 293 -18.36 23.94 2.90
C ALA A 293 -17.80 24.65 4.14
N ALA A 294 -18.33 24.37 5.32
CA ALA A 294 -17.84 24.95 6.59
C ALA A 294 -16.34 24.62 6.85
N ALA A 295 -15.90 23.42 6.47
CA ALA A 295 -14.48 23.06 6.57
C ALA A 295 -13.64 23.83 5.53
N GLY A 296 -14.16 24.00 4.32
CA GLY A 296 -13.49 24.75 3.27
C GLY A 296 -13.42 26.27 3.54
N LEU A 297 -14.47 26.84 4.16
CA LEU A 297 -14.47 28.22 4.64
C LEU A 297 -13.32 28.44 5.62
N GLY A 298 -13.15 27.54 6.61
CA GLY A 298 -12.04 27.66 7.55
C GLY A 298 -10.64 27.39 6.95
N GLU A 299 -10.55 26.72 5.81
CA GLU A 299 -9.28 26.51 5.09
C GLU A 299 -8.92 27.68 4.16
N CYS A 300 -9.87 28.57 3.87
CA CYS A 300 -9.74 29.62 2.86
C CYS A 300 -9.87 31.03 3.44
N GLY A 301 -10.71 31.20 4.46
CA GLY A 301 -11.02 32.48 5.07
C GLY A 301 -10.02 32.89 6.16
N ALA A 302 -10.39 33.96 6.86
CA ALA A 302 -9.65 34.54 7.96
C ALA A 302 -10.50 34.50 9.25
N CYS A 303 -10.03 35.15 10.32
CA CYS A 303 -10.66 35.05 11.64
C CYS A 303 -12.10 35.59 11.68
N GLU A 304 -12.49 36.45 10.75
CA GLU A 304 -13.85 37.00 10.61
C GLU A 304 -14.89 35.92 10.32
N GLU A 305 -14.49 34.77 9.77
CA GLU A 305 -15.39 33.64 9.51
C GLU A 305 -15.70 32.80 10.75
N ALA A 306 -15.02 33.04 11.87
CA ALA A 306 -15.13 32.22 13.06
C ALA A 306 -16.55 32.19 13.63
N ASP A 307 -17.25 33.32 13.67
CA ASP A 307 -18.60 33.41 14.24
C ASP A 307 -19.62 32.63 13.41
N THR A 308 -19.51 32.69 12.08
CA THR A 308 -20.30 31.86 11.15
C THR A 308 -20.09 30.37 11.45
N LEU A 309 -18.83 29.93 11.58
CA LEU A 309 -18.52 28.54 11.88
C LEU A 309 -19.00 28.13 13.27
N TRP A 310 -18.91 29.01 14.26
CA TRP A 310 -19.44 28.74 15.60
C TRP A 310 -20.95 28.54 15.59
N ALA A 311 -21.72 29.35 14.85
CA ALA A 311 -23.16 29.14 14.69
C ALA A 311 -23.48 27.75 14.10
N LEU A 312 -22.69 27.30 13.12
CA LEU A 312 -22.86 25.99 12.47
C LEU A 312 -22.54 24.79 13.38
N THR A 313 -21.83 24.99 14.49
CA THR A 313 -21.58 23.90 15.47
C THR A 313 -22.85 23.42 16.18
N ALA A 314 -23.95 24.18 16.14
CA ALA A 314 -25.25 23.81 16.71
C ALA A 314 -26.25 23.31 15.65
N HIS A 315 -25.83 23.19 14.38
CA HIS A 315 -26.73 22.84 13.29
C HIS A 315 -27.35 21.44 13.45
N PRO A 316 -28.63 21.21 13.07
CA PRO A 316 -29.29 19.91 13.22
C PRO A 316 -28.58 18.78 12.46
N LEU A 317 -28.05 19.07 11.27
CA LEU A 317 -27.30 18.09 10.48
C LEU A 317 -25.90 17.83 11.09
N PRO A 318 -25.58 16.57 11.45
CA PRO A 318 -24.30 16.22 12.07
C PRO A 318 -23.09 16.47 11.18
N ALA A 319 -23.25 16.34 9.86
CA ALA A 319 -22.19 16.61 8.90
C ALA A 319 -21.73 18.07 8.98
N VAL A 320 -22.68 19.02 9.04
CA VAL A 320 -22.41 20.45 9.18
C VAL A 320 -21.64 20.71 10.47
N ARG A 321 -22.11 20.19 11.62
CA ARG A 321 -21.41 20.36 12.90
C ARG A 321 -19.96 19.87 12.85
N ALA A 322 -19.75 18.66 12.30
CA ALA A 322 -18.42 18.07 12.21
C ALA A 322 -17.47 18.91 11.32
N HIS A 323 -17.98 19.44 10.21
CA HIS A 323 -17.20 20.28 9.30
C HIS A 323 -16.98 21.69 9.84
N ALA A 324 -17.92 22.25 10.59
CA ALA A 324 -17.76 23.53 11.30
C ALA A 324 -16.62 23.46 12.33
N VAL A 325 -16.58 22.40 13.15
CA VAL A 325 -15.46 22.17 14.08
C VAL A 325 -14.13 21.99 13.33
N ALA A 326 -14.15 21.32 12.19
CA ALA A 326 -12.95 21.18 11.36
C ALA A 326 -12.48 22.53 10.78
N GLY A 327 -13.41 23.40 10.36
CA GLY A 327 -13.14 24.76 9.90
C GLY A 327 -12.58 25.64 11.00
N LEU A 328 -13.17 25.63 12.20
CA LEU A 328 -12.66 26.36 13.37
C LEU A 328 -11.23 25.97 13.71
N ARG A 329 -10.90 24.67 13.61
CA ARG A 329 -9.54 24.16 13.78
C ARG A 329 -8.59 24.64 12.70
N ALA A 330 -9.05 24.78 11.45
CA ALA A 330 -8.23 25.27 10.35
C ALA A 330 -7.91 26.77 10.47
N LEU A 331 -8.84 27.56 11.01
CA LEU A 331 -8.66 29.00 11.29
C LEU A 331 -7.89 29.29 12.58
N ASP A 332 -7.50 28.27 13.35
CA ASP A 332 -6.98 28.45 14.72
C ASP A 332 -7.92 29.24 15.65
N ALA A 333 -9.24 29.07 15.44
CA ALA A 333 -10.30 29.77 16.18
C ALA A 333 -11.03 28.86 17.20
N VAL A 334 -10.34 27.82 17.67
CA VAL A 334 -10.90 26.83 18.61
C VAL A 334 -10.99 27.42 20.02
N ARG A 335 -12.18 27.33 20.62
CA ARG A 335 -12.47 27.66 22.02
C ARG A 335 -12.75 26.35 22.74
N SER A 336 -11.80 25.89 23.55
CA SER A 336 -11.82 24.55 24.13
C SER A 336 -13.07 24.30 24.98
N ASP A 337 -13.50 25.31 25.74
CA ASP A 337 -14.72 25.30 26.56
C ASP A 337 -16.00 25.08 25.73
N ARG A 338 -16.04 25.62 24.50
CA ARG A 338 -17.19 25.46 23.60
C ARG A 338 -17.14 24.19 22.75
N VAL A 339 -15.96 23.65 22.47
CA VAL A 339 -15.81 22.37 21.73
C VAL A 339 -15.96 21.15 22.67
N GLU A 340 -15.57 21.26 23.94
CA GLU A 340 -15.63 20.14 24.89
C GLU A 340 -17.01 19.45 24.97
N PRO A 341 -18.15 20.18 25.01
CA PRO A 341 -19.47 19.55 25.01
C PRO A 341 -19.76 18.69 23.77
N LEU A 342 -19.13 18.98 22.62
CA LEU A 342 -19.30 18.20 21.38
C LEU A 342 -18.64 16.82 21.45
N LEU A 343 -17.86 16.53 22.50
CA LEU A 343 -17.40 15.16 22.79
C LEU A 343 -18.55 14.23 23.19
N ASP A 344 -19.68 14.79 23.61
CA ASP A 344 -20.90 14.06 23.99
C ASP A 344 -21.95 14.06 22.86
N ASP A 345 -21.61 14.56 21.66
CA ASP A 345 -22.51 14.53 20.49
C ASP A 345 -22.93 13.08 20.17
N PRO A 346 -24.22 12.83 19.85
CA PRO A 346 -24.71 11.49 19.55
C PRO A 346 -24.05 10.87 18.31
N VAL A 347 -23.45 11.68 17.43
CA VAL A 347 -22.89 11.23 16.16
C VAL A 347 -21.36 11.12 16.24
N PRO A 348 -20.80 9.91 16.03
CA PRO A 348 -19.35 9.66 16.11
C PRO A 348 -18.47 10.57 15.25
N ALA A 349 -18.97 11.08 14.13
CA ALA A 349 -18.22 11.98 13.26
C ALA A 349 -17.92 13.33 13.91
N VAL A 350 -18.89 13.89 14.65
CA VAL A 350 -18.74 15.15 15.39
C VAL A 350 -17.76 14.98 16.54
N VAL A 351 -17.92 13.91 17.32
CA VAL A 351 -17.00 13.57 18.43
C VAL A 351 -15.55 13.46 17.95
N ARG A 352 -15.31 12.82 16.78
CA ARG A 352 -13.97 12.75 16.18
C ARG A 352 -13.45 14.11 15.70
N ALA A 353 -14.31 14.99 15.21
CA ALA A 353 -13.92 16.36 14.85
C ALA A 353 -13.54 17.16 16.10
N ALA A 354 -14.38 17.13 17.15
CA ALA A 354 -14.13 17.76 18.44
C ALA A 354 -12.84 17.29 19.09
N CYS A 355 -12.62 15.97 19.17
CA CYS A 355 -11.37 15.39 19.70
C CYS A 355 -10.14 15.91 18.94
N ARG A 356 -10.19 15.97 17.60
CA ARG A 356 -9.07 16.49 16.80
C ARG A 356 -8.82 17.98 17.01
N ALA A 357 -9.87 18.76 17.20
CA ALA A 357 -9.76 20.20 17.51
C ALA A 357 -9.20 20.44 18.92
N LEU A 358 -9.50 19.56 19.89
CA LEU A 358 -9.08 19.69 21.28
C LEU A 358 -7.68 19.13 21.59
N LEU A 359 -7.13 18.27 20.73
CA LEU A 359 -5.81 17.64 20.95
C LEU A 359 -4.68 18.63 21.28
N PRO A 360 -4.52 19.77 20.57
CA PRO A 360 -3.50 20.76 20.92
C PRO A 360 -3.68 21.38 22.31
N TYR A 361 -4.91 21.43 22.81
CA TYR A 361 -5.28 22.05 24.09
C TYR A 361 -5.44 21.04 25.22
N ALA A 362 -5.08 19.76 24.99
CA ALA A 362 -5.39 18.67 25.91
C ALA A 362 -4.90 18.92 27.35
N ALA A 363 -3.72 19.53 27.51
CA ALA A 363 -3.13 19.81 28.82
C ALA A 363 -4.00 20.71 29.73
N GLY A 364 -4.79 21.61 29.15
CA GLY A 364 -5.68 22.53 29.88
C GLY A 364 -7.09 22.00 30.13
N LEU A 365 -7.43 20.82 29.62
CA LEU A 365 -8.76 20.24 29.80
C LEU A 365 -8.95 19.65 31.20
N ASP A 366 -10.18 19.72 31.72
CA ASP A 366 -10.54 19.11 32.99
C ASP A 366 -10.43 17.58 32.91
N ARG A 367 -9.47 17.03 33.67
CA ARG A 367 -9.18 15.60 33.67
C ARG A 367 -10.32 14.76 34.22
N GLU A 368 -11.05 15.25 35.23
CA GLU A 368 -12.18 14.50 35.80
C GLU A 368 -13.34 14.44 34.82
N ARG A 369 -13.62 15.53 34.10
CA ARG A 369 -14.62 15.51 33.01
C ARG A 369 -14.24 14.57 31.87
N LEU A 370 -12.97 14.46 31.52
CA LEU A 370 -12.51 13.47 30.54
C LEU A 370 -12.63 12.04 31.06
N ARG A 371 -12.31 11.79 32.35
CA ARG A 371 -12.47 10.47 32.98
C ARG A 371 -13.92 10.02 33.04
N ALA A 372 -14.85 10.92 33.37
CA ALA A 372 -16.29 10.62 33.40
C ALA A 372 -16.80 10.10 32.05
N ARG A 373 -16.21 10.56 30.93
CA ARG A 373 -16.55 10.11 29.57
C ARG A 373 -16.04 8.72 29.21
N LEU A 374 -15.25 8.07 30.07
CA LEU A 374 -14.82 6.68 29.91
C LEU A 374 -15.85 5.66 30.40
N ALA A 375 -16.93 6.12 31.06
CA ALA A 375 -17.93 5.24 31.65
C ALA A 375 -18.57 4.29 30.61
N PRO A 376 -18.90 3.03 30.96
CA PRO A 376 -19.31 2.00 30.00
C PRO A 376 -20.58 2.33 29.19
N ASP A 377 -21.48 3.12 29.78
CA ASP A 377 -22.74 3.62 29.22
C ASP A 377 -22.54 4.72 28.16
N ARG A 378 -21.34 5.30 28.06
CA ARG A 378 -21.01 6.31 27.06
C ARG A 378 -20.75 5.70 25.67
N LEU A 379 -21.09 6.47 24.65
CA LEU A 379 -20.82 6.12 23.25
C LEU A 379 -19.34 5.73 23.06
N ARG A 380 -19.09 4.66 22.31
CA ARG A 380 -17.72 4.18 22.03
C ARG A 380 -16.81 5.29 21.48
N ALA A 381 -17.36 6.16 20.64
CA ALA A 381 -16.63 7.30 20.07
C ALA A 381 -16.19 8.29 21.15
N ALA A 382 -17.06 8.64 22.10
CA ALA A 382 -16.77 9.54 23.21
C ALA A 382 -15.69 8.95 24.12
N ARG A 383 -15.81 7.66 24.48
CA ARG A 383 -14.79 6.94 25.25
C ARG A 383 -13.42 6.94 24.57
N THR A 384 -13.40 6.68 23.26
CA THR A 384 -12.16 6.67 22.46
C THR A 384 -11.53 8.06 22.40
N ALA A 385 -12.35 9.10 22.22
CA ALA A 385 -11.89 10.49 22.21
C ALA A 385 -11.31 10.91 23.57
N ALA A 386 -12.03 10.60 24.66
CA ALA A 386 -11.59 10.89 26.02
C ALA A 386 -10.26 10.19 26.36
N ARG A 387 -10.12 8.91 26.02
CA ARG A 387 -8.86 8.17 26.18
C ARG A 387 -7.71 8.89 25.46
N ARG A 388 -7.91 9.25 24.20
CA ARG A 388 -6.88 9.92 23.39
C ARG A 388 -6.47 11.28 23.97
N LEU A 389 -7.41 12.04 24.51
CA LEU A 389 -7.12 13.33 25.15
C LEU A 389 -6.38 13.15 26.49
N LEU A 390 -6.74 12.13 27.28
CA LEU A 390 -6.02 11.77 28.51
C LEU A 390 -4.58 11.31 28.22
N ASP A 391 -4.39 10.47 27.20
CA ASP A 391 -3.05 10.04 26.78
C ASP A 391 -2.20 11.24 26.33
N ALA A 392 -2.81 12.21 25.63
CA ALA A 392 -2.15 13.46 25.25
C ALA A 392 -1.81 14.35 26.47
N GLN A 393 -2.67 14.40 27.49
CA GLN A 393 -2.35 15.07 28.77
C GLN A 393 -1.14 14.44 29.46
N ASP A 394 -1.11 13.11 29.54
CA ASP A 394 -0.03 12.39 30.22
C ASP A 394 1.30 12.57 29.47
N LEU A 395 1.27 12.59 28.14
CA LEU A 395 2.43 12.92 27.30
C LEU A 395 2.90 14.38 27.49
N ALA A 396 1.98 15.34 27.61
CA ALA A 396 2.35 16.74 27.85
C ALA A 396 2.99 16.92 29.23
N ARG A 397 2.47 16.26 30.27
CA ARG A 397 3.05 16.29 31.63
C ARG A 397 4.44 15.69 31.68
N THR A 398 4.64 14.53 31.07
CA THR A 398 5.96 13.87 31.02
C THR A 398 7.00 14.73 30.31
N ARG A 399 6.64 15.38 29.20
CA ARG A 399 7.52 16.34 28.50
C ARG A 399 7.83 17.59 29.33
N GLY A 400 6.85 18.10 30.09
CA GLY A 400 7.05 19.23 31.01
C GLY A 400 7.91 18.88 32.24
N LEU A 401 7.92 17.61 32.66
CA LEU A 401 8.75 17.10 33.77
C LEU A 401 10.19 16.77 33.34
N SER A 402 10.46 16.53 32.05
CA SER A 402 11.82 16.30 31.52
C SER A 402 12.61 17.58 31.24
N GLY A 403 12.04 18.75 31.52
CA GLY A 403 12.66 20.08 31.33
C GLY A 403 12.98 20.83 32.65
N LEU A 404 12.85 20.14 33.79
CA LEU A 404 13.37 20.53 35.10
C LEU A 404 14.47 19.54 35.49
#